data_AF-A0A836S1N6-F1
#
_entry.id   AF-A0A836S1N6-F1
#
_cell.length_a   1.000
_cell.length_b   1.000
_cell.length_c   1.000
_cell.angle_alpha   90.00
_cell.angle_beta   90.00
_cell.angle_gamma   90.00
#
_symmetry.space_group_name_H-M   'P 1'
#
loop_
_entity.id
_entity.type
_entity.pdbx_description
1 polymer ?
#
loop_
_entity_poly.entity_id
_entity_poly.type
_entity_poly.pdbx_seq_one_letter_code
_entity_poly.pdbx_strand_id
1 'polypeptide(L)'
;MLIPGVTRLYVKVPLDRIGVLIGRGGEVIKMVMERTKTKITVDEVNGTVIIEPASPTTTALDLMKAQEFIRAISYGFSPERASRVLDEDQVLIVIDLKQYVKPSPNHLARVKGRIIGEG
;
A
#
# COMPACT_ATOMS: atom_id res chain seq x y z
N MET A 1 24.31 0.36 -1.15
CA MET A 1 23.88 1.45 -2.05
C MET A 1 22.83 0.88 -2.98
N LEU A 2 21.63 1.45 -3.02
CA LEU A 2 20.59 1.00 -3.95
C LEU A 2 20.81 1.66 -5.31
N ILE A 3 20.59 0.91 -6.39
CA ILE A 3 20.88 1.36 -7.75
C ILE A 3 19.54 1.64 -8.46
N PRO A 4 19.25 2.90 -8.83
CA PRO A 4 18.10 3.24 -9.67
C PRO A 4 18.07 2.43 -10.96
N GLY A 5 16.89 1.95 -11.35
CA GLY A 5 16.69 1.13 -12.54
C GLY A 5 17.09 -0.35 -12.40
N VAL A 6 17.75 -0.74 -11.30
CA VAL A 6 18.05 -2.15 -10.97
C VAL A 6 17.16 -2.65 -9.84
N THR A 7 17.08 -1.90 -8.74
CA THR A 7 16.22 -2.26 -7.60
C THR A 7 14.78 -1.88 -7.89
N ARG A 8 13.88 -2.86 -7.89
CA ARG A 8 12.45 -2.67 -8.11
C ARG A 8 11.64 -3.47 -7.10
N LEU A 9 10.62 -2.85 -6.52
CA LEU A 9 9.57 -3.54 -5.77
C LEU A 9 8.27 -3.48 -6.56
N TYR A 10 7.50 -4.56 -6.51
CA TYR A 10 6.24 -4.70 -7.24
C TYR A 10 5.11 -4.90 -6.25
N VAL A 11 4.05 -4.11 -6.40
CA VAL A 11 2.84 -4.21 -5.58
C VAL A 11 1.63 -4.30 -6.49
N LYS A 12 0.73 -5.24 -6.19
CA LYS A 12 -0.56 -5.33 -6.87
C LYS A 12 -1.59 -4.49 -6.13
N VAL A 13 -2.25 -3.60 -6.85
CA VAL A 13 -3.32 -2.75 -6.33
C VAL A 13 -4.61 -3.05 -7.11
N PRO A 14 -5.75 -3.26 -6.43
CA PRO A 14 -7.05 -3.38 -7.09
C PRO A 14 -7.33 -2.17 -7.98
N LEU A 15 -7.90 -2.41 -9.17
CA LEU A 15 -8.11 -1.35 -10.18
C LEU A 15 -8.99 -0.20 -9.66
N ASP A 16 -9.99 -0.52 -8.83
CA ASP A 16 -10.87 0.44 -8.18
C ASP A 16 -10.14 1.34 -7.15
N ARG A 17 -8.93 0.95 -6.73
CA ARG A 17 -8.09 1.69 -5.78
C ARG A 17 -6.97 2.49 -6.45
N ILE A 18 -6.72 2.30 -7.75
CA ILE A 18 -5.68 3.03 -8.49
C ILE A 18 -5.94 4.53 -8.48
N GLY A 19 -7.19 4.96 -8.71
CA GLY A 19 -7.55 6.37 -8.67
C GLY A 19 -7.27 7.03 -7.30
N VAL A 20 -7.43 6.29 -6.20
CA VAL A 20 -7.12 6.76 -4.85
C VAL A 20 -5.63 6.87 -4.61
N LEU A 21 -4.85 5.91 -5.13
CA LEU A 21 -3.38 5.95 -5.06
C LEU A 21 -2.80 7.14 -5.84
N ILE A 22 -3.35 7.42 -7.03
CA ILE A 22 -2.91 8.54 -7.86
C ILE A 22 -3.34 9.87 -7.20
N GLY A 23 -4.59 9.96 -6.76
CA GLY A 23 -5.17 11.19 -6.22
C GLY A 23 -5.49 12.23 -7.30
N ARG A 24 -6.14 13.33 -6.93
CA ARG A 24 -6.53 14.36 -7.91
C ARG A 24 -5.27 15.01 -8.48
N GLY A 25 -5.11 14.98 -9.81
CA GLY A 25 -3.92 15.54 -10.47
C GLY A 25 -2.59 14.88 -10.06
N GLY A 26 -2.64 13.65 -9.52
CA GLY A 26 -1.47 12.94 -9.03
C GLY A 26 -0.97 13.39 -7.66
N GLU A 27 -1.76 14.13 -6.88
CA GLU A 27 -1.31 14.72 -5.61
C GLU A 27 -0.82 13.67 -4.59
N VAL A 28 -1.51 12.52 -4.50
CA VAL A 28 -1.19 11.48 -3.51
C VAL A 28 0.10 10.77 -3.90
N ILE A 29 0.21 10.32 -5.16
CA ILE A 29 1.40 9.61 -5.63
C ILE A 29 2.64 10.52 -5.58
N LYS A 30 2.50 11.82 -5.89
CA LYS A 30 3.60 12.80 -5.76
C LYS A 30 4.06 12.95 -4.31
N MET A 31 3.11 13.10 -3.39
CA MET A 31 3.41 13.21 -1.95
C MET A 31 4.20 11.99 -1.45
N VAL A 32 3.77 10.78 -1.82
CA VAL A 32 4.48 9.56 -1.41
C VAL A 32 5.89 9.54 -1.99
N MET A 33 6.04 9.74 -3.30
CA MET A 33 7.34 9.76 -3.97
C MET A 33 8.32 10.74 -3.33
N GLU A 34 7.85 11.92 -2.95
CA GLU A 34 8.65 12.94 -2.27
C GLU A 34 9.06 12.51 -0.86
N ARG A 35 8.09 12.07 -0.03
CA ARG A 35 8.36 11.67 1.36
C ARG A 35 9.27 10.46 1.47
N THR A 36 9.23 9.55 0.49
CA THR A 36 10.02 8.32 0.48
C THR A 36 11.20 8.38 -0.47
N LYS A 37 11.46 9.49 -1.16
CA LYS A 37 12.57 9.60 -2.14
C LYS A 37 12.54 8.47 -3.18
N THR A 38 11.36 8.01 -3.56
CA THR A 38 11.16 6.92 -4.53
C THR A 38 10.58 7.43 -5.83
N LYS A 39 10.81 6.70 -6.91
CA LYS A 39 10.03 6.82 -8.14
C LYS A 39 8.98 5.72 -8.14
N ILE A 40 7.71 6.09 -8.36
CA ILE A 40 6.59 5.17 -8.41
C ILE A 40 5.96 5.25 -9.80
N THR A 41 5.81 4.10 -10.46
CA THR A 41 5.14 3.98 -11.76
C THR A 41 3.94 3.06 -11.62
N VAL A 42 2.80 3.44 -12.18
CA VAL A 42 1.54 2.70 -12.07
C VAL A 42 1.11 2.26 -13.46
N ASP A 43 0.92 0.96 -13.64
CA ASP A 43 0.18 0.41 -14.78
C ASP A 43 -1.31 0.41 -14.42
N GLU A 44 -2.06 1.35 -14.97
CA GLU A 44 -3.49 1.52 -14.68
C GLU A 44 -4.35 0.43 -15.32
N VAL A 45 -3.84 -0.31 -16.30
CA VAL A 45 -4.59 -1.36 -17.00
C VAL A 45 -4.65 -2.63 -16.15
N ASN A 46 -3.53 -3.00 -15.54
CA ASN A 46 -3.45 -4.22 -14.74
C ASN A 46 -3.30 -3.94 -13.23
N GLY A 47 -3.11 -2.70 -12.80
CA GLY A 47 -2.96 -2.32 -11.39
C GLY A 47 -1.61 -2.69 -10.78
N THR A 48 -0.57 -2.87 -11.59
CA THR A 48 0.79 -3.14 -11.10
C THR A 48 1.49 -1.82 -10.79
N VAL A 49 1.98 -1.70 -9.56
CA VAL A 49 2.74 -0.55 -9.10
C VAL A 49 4.20 -0.96 -8.92
N ILE A 50 5.09 -0.20 -9.54
CA ILE A 50 6.54 -0.40 -9.52
C ILE A 50 7.17 0.72 -8.71
N ILE A 51 7.96 0.36 -7.71
CA ILE A 51 8.66 1.29 -6.82
C ILE A 51 10.16 1.12 -7.04
N GLU A 52 10.83 2.23 -7.34
CA GLU A 52 12.26 2.30 -7.59
C GLU A 52 12.89 3.38 -6.71
N PRO A 53 14.17 3.26 -6.34
CA PRO A 53 14.86 4.35 -5.68
C PRO A 53 15.00 5.53 -6.66
N ALA A 54 14.67 6.76 -6.22
CA ALA A 54 14.79 7.94 -7.10
C ALA A 54 16.25 8.36 -7.29
N SER A 55 17.11 8.04 -6.33
CA SER A 55 18.54 8.29 -6.37
C SER A 55 19.32 7.29 -5.52
N PRO A 56 20.65 7.24 -5.61
CA PRO A 56 21.46 6.32 -4.79
C PRO A 56 21.44 6.59 -3.28
N THR A 57 20.91 7.75 -2.85
CA THR A 57 20.73 8.08 -1.42
C THR A 57 19.41 7.55 -0.85
N THR A 58 18.53 7.02 -1.70
CA THR A 58 17.30 6.34 -1.26
C THR A 58 17.66 5.10 -0.45
N THR A 59 17.06 4.96 0.72
CA THR A 59 17.35 3.83 1.62
C THR A 59 16.42 2.64 1.36
N ALA A 60 16.71 1.50 1.97
CA ALA A 60 15.77 0.38 1.95
C ALA A 60 14.48 0.70 2.72
N LEU A 61 14.60 1.44 3.83
CA LEU A 61 13.47 1.86 4.64
C LEU A 61 12.51 2.74 3.83
N ASP A 62 13.04 3.70 3.08
CA ASP A 62 12.31 4.55 2.14
C ASP A 62 11.43 3.73 1.16
N LEU A 63 12.02 2.74 0.49
CA LEU A 63 11.31 1.83 -0.41
C LEU A 63 10.23 1.02 0.32
N MET A 64 10.55 0.50 1.51
CA MET A 64 9.60 -0.26 2.32
C MET A 64 8.42 0.61 2.75
N LYS A 65 8.66 1.86 3.15
CA LYS A 65 7.61 2.80 3.55
C LYS A 65 6.69 3.15 2.39
N ALA A 66 7.23 3.35 1.19
CA ALA A 66 6.43 3.53 -0.02
C ALA A 66 5.56 2.29 -0.31
N GLN A 67 6.14 1.09 -0.19
CA GLN A 67 5.42 -0.17 -0.38
C GLN A 67 4.28 -0.34 0.64
N GLU A 68 4.54 -0.07 1.91
CA GLU A 68 3.54 -0.19 2.98
C GLU A 68 2.41 0.84 2.80
N PHE A 69 2.71 2.06 2.35
CA PHE A 69 1.69 3.03 1.98
C PHE A 69 0.79 2.52 0.86
N ILE A 70 1.39 2.03 -0.23
CA ILE A 70 0.64 1.49 -1.38
C ILE A 70 -0.22 0.29 -0.95
N ARG A 71 0.31 -0.59 -0.09
CA ARG A 71 -0.46 -1.70 0.50
C ARG A 71 -1.63 -1.19 1.34
N ALA A 72 -1.44 -0.18 2.18
CA ALA A 72 -2.54 0.41 2.95
C ALA A 72 -3.65 0.92 2.02
N ILE A 73 -3.32 1.64 0.94
CA ILE A 73 -4.31 2.09 -0.05
C ILE A 73 -5.04 0.91 -0.69
N SER A 74 -4.32 -0.16 -1.03
CA SER A 74 -4.86 -1.41 -1.58
C SER A 74 -5.89 -2.07 -0.65
N TYR A 75 -5.68 -2.01 0.67
CA TYR A 75 -6.61 -2.52 1.68
C TYR A 75 -7.75 -1.57 2.05
N GLY A 76 -7.88 -0.42 1.37
CA GLY A 76 -9.03 0.47 1.50
C GLY A 76 -8.83 1.66 2.42
N PHE A 77 -7.62 1.90 2.95
CA PHE A 77 -7.34 3.12 3.73
C PHE A 77 -7.43 4.37 2.84
N SER A 78 -7.86 5.49 3.42
CA SER A 78 -7.74 6.81 2.78
C SER A 78 -6.26 7.25 2.75
N PRO A 79 -5.87 8.17 1.85
CA PRO A 79 -4.50 8.70 1.80
C PRO A 79 -4.00 9.26 3.14
N GLU A 80 -4.87 9.95 3.89
CA GLU A 80 -4.53 10.54 5.19
C GLU A 80 -4.22 9.45 6.22
N ARG A 81 -5.03 8.38 6.25
CA ARG A 81 -4.81 7.24 7.17
C ARG A 81 -3.61 6.40 6.76
N ALA A 82 -3.43 6.17 5.46
CA ALA A 82 -2.30 5.42 4.91
C ALA A 82 -0.98 6.14 5.17
N SER A 83 -0.96 7.48 5.16
CA SER A 83 0.24 8.29 5.40
C SER A 83 0.92 8.03 6.75
N ARG A 84 0.18 7.52 7.73
CA ARG A 84 0.73 7.16 9.05
C ARG A 84 1.85 6.13 8.94
N VAL A 85 1.78 5.20 8.00
CA VAL A 85 2.82 4.17 7.86
C VAL A 85 4.15 4.74 7.41
N LEU A 86 4.18 5.99 6.93
CA LEU A 86 5.41 6.70 6.56
C LEU A 86 6.22 7.17 7.77
N ASP A 87 5.60 7.23 8.95
CA ASP A 87 6.24 7.63 10.20
C ASP A 87 6.93 6.41 10.86
N GLU A 88 7.99 6.61 11.65
CA GLU A 88 8.87 5.52 12.12
C GLU A 88 8.22 4.58 13.15
N ASP A 89 7.21 5.04 13.87
CA ASP A 89 6.55 4.33 14.98
C ASP A 89 5.27 3.58 14.57
N GLN A 90 4.91 3.61 13.28
CA GLN A 90 3.69 2.99 12.78
C GLN A 90 4.00 1.82 11.84
N VAL A 91 3.24 0.74 12.00
CA VAL A 91 3.32 -0.47 11.18
C VAL A 91 1.94 -0.88 10.69
N LEU A 92 1.87 -1.40 9.47
CA LEU A 92 0.66 -2.02 8.92
C LEU A 92 0.71 -3.53 9.19
N ILE A 93 -0.36 -4.07 9.79
CA ILE A 93 -0.53 -5.50 9.98
C ILE A 93 -1.76 -5.94 9.19
N VAL A 94 -1.58 -6.91 8.30
CA VAL A 94 -2.64 -7.47 7.48
C VAL A 94 -2.89 -8.91 7.93
N ILE A 95 -4.13 -9.18 8.34
CA ILE A 95 -4.55 -10.50 8.81
C ILE A 95 -5.57 -11.07 7.84
N ASP A 96 -5.24 -12.15 7.15
CA ASP A 96 -6.19 -12.88 6.31
C ASP A 96 -7.05 -13.81 7.19
N LEU A 97 -8.30 -13.41 7.44
CA LEU A 97 -9.24 -14.19 8.23
C LEU A 97 -9.47 -15.61 7.69
N LYS A 98 -9.29 -15.85 6.38
CA LYS A 98 -9.46 -17.17 5.78
C LYS A 98 -8.44 -18.19 6.28
N GLN A 99 -7.28 -17.72 6.78
CA GLN A 99 -6.26 -18.59 7.37
C GLN A 99 -6.64 -19.07 8.78
N TYR A 100 -7.55 -18.37 9.46
CA TYR A 100 -7.93 -18.64 10.84
C TYR A 100 -9.36 -19.18 10.98
N VAL A 101 -10.17 -19.05 9.93
CA VAL A 101 -11.58 -19.46 9.92
C VAL A 101 -11.76 -20.60 8.92
N LYS A 102 -12.46 -21.67 9.32
CA LYS A 102 -12.80 -22.78 8.41
C LYS A 102 -13.48 -22.25 7.14
N PRO A 103 -13.23 -22.84 5.96
CA PRO A 103 -13.77 -22.36 4.68
C PRO A 103 -15.30 -22.53 4.63
N SER A 104 -16.01 -21.54 5.16
CA SER A 104 -17.47 -21.49 5.20
C SER A 104 -17.90 -20.03 5.07
N PRO A 105 -18.60 -19.65 3.99
CA PRO A 105 -19.05 -18.27 3.79
C PRO A 105 -19.86 -17.73 4.98
N ASN A 106 -20.76 -18.55 5.54
CA ASN A 106 -21.59 -18.17 6.69
C ASN A 106 -20.76 -17.96 7.96
N HIS A 107 -19.72 -18.80 8.17
CA HIS A 107 -18.83 -18.63 9.32
C HIS A 107 -18.00 -17.35 9.17
N LEU A 108 -17.44 -17.10 7.98
CA LEU A 108 -16.65 -15.92 7.73
C LEU A 108 -17.46 -14.64 7.91
N ALA A 109 -18.70 -14.60 7.41
CA ALA A 109 -19.62 -13.47 7.61
C ALA A 109 -19.88 -13.19 9.10
N ARG A 110 -20.12 -14.24 9.89
CA ARG A 110 -20.32 -14.12 11.34
C ARG A 110 -19.08 -13.62 12.08
N VAL A 111 -17.89 -14.13 11.76
CA VAL A 111 -16.63 -13.66 12.36
C VAL A 111 -16.38 -12.19 12.00
N LYS A 112 -16.58 -11.82 10.72
CA LYS A 112 -16.47 -10.43 10.27
C LYS A 112 -17.42 -9.51 11.05
N GLY A 113 -18.69 -9.91 11.22
CA GLY A 113 -19.67 -9.12 11.99
C GLY A 113 -19.23 -8.87 13.43
N ARG A 114 -18.64 -9.87 14.09
CA ARG A 114 -18.13 -9.72 15.47
C ARG A 114 -16.90 -8.83 15.59
N ILE A 115 -16.00 -8.85 14.59
CA ILE A 115 -14.79 -8.01 14.59
C ILE A 115 -15.14 -6.55 14.34
N ILE A 116 -16.09 -6.29 13.42
CA ILE A 116 -16.55 -4.93 13.13
C ILE A 116 -17.39 -4.39 14.30
N GLY A 117 -18.17 -5.24 14.94
CA GLY A 117 -19.10 -4.86 15.99
C GLY A 117 -20.41 -4.29 15.44
N GLU A 118 -21.30 -3.91 16.35
CA GLU A 118 -22.50 -3.13 16.04
C GLU A 118 -22.12 -1.64 16.09
N GLY A 119 -22.55 -0.88 15.09
CA GLY A 119 -22.27 0.56 14.95
C GLY A 119 -23.28 1.42 15.69
#